data_AF-A0A355F7A1-F1
#
_entry.id   AF-A0A355F7A1-F1
#
_cell.length_a   1.000
_cell.length_b   1.000
_cell.length_c   1.000
_cell.angle_alpha   90.00
_cell.angle_beta   90.00
_cell.angle_gamma   90.00
#
_symmetry.space_group_name_H-M   'P 1'
#
loop_
_entity.id
_entity.type
_entity.pdbx_description
1 polymer ?
#
loop_
_entity_poly.entity_id
_entity_poly.type
_entity_poly.pdbx_seq_one_letter_code
_entity_poly.pdbx_strand_id
1 'polypeptide(L)'
;MATDQLTAFARLFQEGESTDPGTLVEAFAGGWWYTAGLPGGLRIAACLTDADLARPMELGDPAGWDRQLAATESIRRRLQGARPTTPVLVRATPSRRLDPVTEGGEGGWLAVGDAASLFDPLSSQGILKGLRSGIFASYAVGDLLAKGDPAGLTRYARSVEGEFESYSRVRARYYAEEQRWPESAFWRRRVGA
;
A
#
# COMPACT_ATOMS: atom_id res chain seq x y z
N MET A 1 4.74 14.98 -3.80
CA MET A 1 3.25 15.05 -3.92
C MET A 1 2.69 13.64 -4.16
N ALA A 2 1.40 13.39 -3.91
CA ALA A 2 0.78 12.09 -4.19
C ALA A 2 0.59 11.91 -5.70
N THR A 3 0.85 10.71 -6.22
CA THR A 3 0.72 10.38 -7.65
C THR A 3 -0.56 9.60 -7.97
N ASP A 4 -1.32 9.19 -6.95
CA ASP A 4 -2.63 8.55 -7.10
C ASP A 4 -3.56 8.84 -5.90
N GLN A 5 -4.78 8.29 -5.94
CA GLN A 5 -5.81 8.43 -4.90
C GLN A 5 -6.23 7.09 -4.30
N LEU A 6 -5.33 6.09 -4.32
CA LEU A 6 -5.66 4.75 -3.87
C LEU A 6 -6.06 4.74 -2.38
N THR A 7 -7.15 4.05 -2.09
CA THR A 7 -7.72 3.91 -0.76
C THR A 7 -8.07 2.44 -0.51
N ALA A 8 -7.69 1.94 0.66
CA ALA A 8 -8.01 0.61 1.12
C ALA A 8 -9.23 0.62 2.06
N PHE A 9 -10.16 -0.29 1.81
CA PHE A 9 -11.35 -0.56 2.61
C PHE A 9 -11.25 -1.99 3.15
N ALA A 10 -10.82 -2.13 4.40
CA ALA A 10 -10.41 -3.41 4.98
C ALA A 10 -11.31 -3.84 6.15
N ARG A 11 -11.43 -5.16 6.34
CA ARG A 11 -12.03 -5.76 7.53
C ARG A 11 -11.19 -6.95 7.97
N LEU A 12 -11.17 -7.21 9.28
CA LEU A 12 -10.65 -8.46 9.82
C LEU A 12 -11.78 -9.46 9.97
N PHE A 13 -11.44 -10.73 9.78
CA PHE A 13 -12.31 -11.88 9.89
C PHE A 13 -11.70 -12.91 10.83
N GLN A 14 -12.54 -13.55 11.63
CA GLN A 14 -12.18 -14.78 12.33
C GLN A 14 -12.42 -15.95 11.38
N GLU A 15 -11.36 -16.68 11.06
CA GLU A 15 -11.40 -17.99 10.40
C GLU A 15 -11.62 -19.08 11.44
N GLY A 16 -12.21 -20.20 10.99
CA GLY A 16 -12.24 -21.45 11.74
C GLY A 16 -10.86 -22.13 11.74
N GLU A 17 -10.82 -23.47 11.76
CA GLU A 17 -9.57 -24.24 11.79
C GLU A 17 -8.69 -24.14 10.52
N SER A 18 -9.15 -23.45 9.47
CA SER A 18 -8.37 -23.22 8.25
C SER A 18 -7.26 -22.19 8.49
N THR A 19 -6.01 -22.57 8.21
CA THR A 19 -4.81 -21.77 8.51
C THR A 19 -4.01 -21.35 7.26
N ASP A 20 -4.60 -21.29 6.06
CA ASP A 20 -3.84 -20.95 4.84
C ASP A 20 -3.26 -19.52 4.96
N PRO A 21 -1.93 -19.36 5.15
CA PRO A 21 -1.33 -18.04 5.31
C PRO A 21 -1.23 -17.29 3.97
N GLY A 22 -1.59 -17.95 2.87
CA GLY A 22 -1.47 -17.44 1.52
C GLY A 22 -2.13 -16.08 1.33
N THR A 23 -1.42 -15.25 0.56
CA THR A 23 -1.95 -14.02 0.01
C THR A 23 -2.66 -14.32 -1.30
N LEU A 24 -3.82 -13.68 -1.50
CA LEU A 24 -4.58 -13.73 -2.75
C LEU A 24 -4.92 -12.31 -3.18
N VAL A 25 -4.75 -12.03 -4.47
CA VAL A 25 -5.16 -10.79 -5.13
C VAL A 25 -6.17 -11.13 -6.23
N GLU A 26 -7.26 -10.37 -6.30
CA GLU A 26 -8.29 -10.51 -7.34
C GLU A 26 -8.65 -9.14 -7.91
N ALA A 27 -8.31 -8.91 -9.17
CA ALA A 27 -8.66 -7.68 -9.88
C ALA A 27 -10.15 -7.66 -10.26
N PHE A 28 -10.77 -6.48 -10.28
CA PHE A 28 -12.11 -6.22 -10.78
C PHE A 28 -12.16 -4.87 -11.53
N ALA A 29 -13.28 -4.54 -12.19
CA ALA A 29 -13.38 -3.33 -13.01
C ALA A 29 -13.06 -2.03 -12.24
N GLY A 30 -13.34 -1.97 -10.95
CA GLY A 30 -13.14 -0.77 -10.13
C GLY A 30 -11.88 -0.78 -9.27
N GLY A 31 -11.02 -1.79 -9.32
CA GLY A 31 -9.96 -1.94 -8.34
C GLY A 31 -9.40 -3.34 -8.24
N TRP A 32 -8.87 -3.67 -7.07
CA TRP A 32 -8.46 -5.03 -6.75
C TRP A 32 -8.76 -5.35 -5.29
N TRP A 33 -9.00 -6.63 -5.04
CA TRP A 33 -9.19 -7.19 -3.72
C TRP A 33 -7.93 -7.91 -3.28
N TYR A 34 -7.72 -7.93 -1.97
CA TYR A 34 -6.62 -8.60 -1.31
C TYR A 34 -7.12 -9.36 -0.09
N THR A 35 -6.56 -10.53 0.15
CA THR A 35 -6.69 -11.19 1.45
C THR A 35 -5.42 -11.94 1.82
N ALA A 36 -5.11 -11.98 3.11
CA ALA A 36 -4.04 -12.79 3.66
C ALA A 36 -4.42 -13.33 5.04
N GLY A 37 -3.94 -14.54 5.34
CA GLY A 37 -4.06 -15.14 6.66
C GLY A 37 -3.15 -14.44 7.66
N LEU A 38 -3.61 -14.33 8.90
CA LEU A 38 -2.89 -13.72 10.02
C LEU A 38 -2.83 -14.73 11.19
N PRO A 39 -1.85 -14.57 12.11
CA PRO A 39 -1.82 -15.36 13.33
C PRO A 39 -3.12 -15.27 14.14
N GLY A 40 -3.44 -16.33 14.89
CA GLY A 40 -4.64 -16.38 15.74
C GLY A 40 -5.93 -16.76 14.99
N GLY A 41 -5.81 -17.37 13.81
CA GLY A 41 -6.96 -17.73 12.98
C GLY A 41 -7.69 -16.49 12.44
N LEU A 42 -6.96 -15.39 12.24
CA LEU A 42 -7.51 -14.17 11.67
C LEU A 42 -7.20 -14.09 10.19
N ARG A 43 -8.03 -13.38 9.43
CA ARG A 43 -7.78 -13.03 8.03
C ARG A 43 -8.13 -11.58 7.80
N ILE A 44 -7.28 -10.88 7.08
CA ILE A 44 -7.63 -9.56 6.55
C ILE A 44 -8.20 -9.71 5.15
N ALA A 45 -9.23 -8.94 4.82
CA ALA A 45 -9.68 -8.73 3.46
C ALA A 45 -9.81 -7.24 3.20
N ALA A 46 -9.36 -6.78 2.03
CA ALA A 46 -9.40 -5.38 1.65
C ALA A 46 -9.79 -5.20 0.19
N CYS A 47 -10.65 -4.22 -0.08
CA CYS A 47 -10.87 -3.69 -1.41
C CYS A 47 -10.03 -2.43 -1.58
N LEU A 48 -9.24 -2.36 -2.65
CA LEU A 48 -8.42 -1.20 -2.98
C LEU A 48 -8.94 -0.56 -4.28
N THR A 49 -9.37 0.69 -4.16
CA THR A 49 -9.94 1.50 -5.24
C THR A 49 -9.68 2.97 -4.99
N ASP A 50 -10.08 3.85 -5.91
CA ASP A 50 -10.01 5.30 -5.70
C ASP A 50 -11.17 5.78 -4.83
N ALA A 51 -10.92 6.82 -4.02
CA ALA A 51 -11.90 7.33 -3.07
C ALA A 51 -13.22 7.81 -3.72
N ASP A 52 -13.17 8.27 -4.98
CA ASP A 52 -14.36 8.67 -5.75
C ASP A 52 -15.16 7.47 -6.26
N LEU A 53 -14.49 6.37 -6.62
CA LEU A 53 -15.11 5.11 -7.05
C LEU A 53 -15.69 4.31 -5.88
N ALA A 54 -15.11 4.45 -4.69
CA ALA A 54 -15.57 3.77 -3.48
C ALA A 54 -16.93 4.25 -2.98
N ARG A 55 -17.25 5.54 -3.16
CA ARG A 55 -18.50 6.17 -2.69
C ARG A 55 -19.75 5.53 -3.27
N PRO A 56 -19.91 5.42 -4.61
CA PRO A 56 -21.09 4.76 -5.19
C PRO A 56 -21.15 3.26 -4.91
N MET A 57 -20.02 2.63 -4.56
CA MET A 57 -19.99 1.23 -4.11
C MET A 57 -20.35 1.07 -2.62
N GLU A 58 -20.48 2.17 -1.88
CA GLU A 58 -20.72 2.22 -0.45
C GLU A 58 -19.69 1.41 0.36
N LEU A 59 -18.42 1.38 -0.09
CA LEU A 59 -17.39 0.54 0.54
C LEU A 59 -17.06 0.93 1.98
N GLY A 60 -17.41 2.13 2.43
CA GLY A 60 -17.26 2.56 3.82
C GLY A 60 -18.33 2.02 4.77
N ASP A 61 -19.44 1.52 4.23
CA ASP A 61 -20.55 0.92 4.99
C ASP A 61 -20.41 -0.61 4.98
N PRO A 62 -20.64 -1.33 6.11
CA PRO A 62 -20.55 -2.79 6.15
C PRO A 62 -21.43 -3.51 5.13
N ALA A 63 -22.67 -3.05 4.90
CA ALA A 63 -23.58 -3.72 3.95
C ALA A 63 -23.15 -3.45 2.50
N GLY A 64 -22.71 -2.22 2.20
CA GLY A 64 -22.08 -1.89 0.92
C GLY A 64 -20.85 -2.76 0.65
N TRP A 65 -19.94 -2.83 1.62
CA TRP A 65 -18.73 -3.64 1.55
C TRP A 65 -19.03 -5.13 1.35
N ASP A 66 -19.98 -5.69 2.10
CA ASP A 66 -20.37 -7.11 2.00
C ASP A 66 -21.00 -7.44 0.63
N ARG A 67 -21.75 -6.52 0.03
CA ARG A 67 -22.24 -6.66 -1.36
C ARG A 67 -21.10 -6.72 -2.36
N GLN A 68 -20.09 -5.85 -2.23
CA GLN A 68 -18.93 -5.87 -3.12
C GLN A 68 -18.09 -7.14 -2.94
N LEU A 69 -17.91 -7.61 -1.69
CA LEU A 69 -17.24 -8.89 -1.42
C LEU A 69 -18.00 -10.06 -2.09
N ALA A 70 -19.33 -10.08 -2.02
CA ALA A 70 -20.14 -11.15 -2.58
C ALA A 70 -20.01 -11.29 -4.10
N ALA A 71 -19.65 -10.20 -4.80
CA ALA A 71 -19.41 -10.17 -6.24
C ALA A 71 -18.03 -10.73 -6.64
N THR A 72 -17.12 -10.97 -5.69
CA THR A 72 -15.83 -11.61 -5.95
C THR A 72 -15.97 -13.13 -6.08
N GLU A 73 -15.04 -13.74 -6.82
CA GLU A 73 -15.03 -15.20 -7.03
C GLU A 73 -14.08 -15.89 -6.05
N SER A 74 -12.80 -15.52 -6.08
CA SER A 74 -11.74 -16.20 -5.33
C SER A 74 -11.65 -15.69 -3.90
N ILE A 75 -11.83 -14.39 -3.69
CA ILE A 75 -11.80 -13.76 -2.36
C ILE A 75 -12.98 -14.26 -1.52
N ARG A 76 -14.21 -14.22 -2.06
CA ARG A 76 -15.39 -14.78 -1.38
C ARG A 76 -15.23 -16.25 -1.03
N ARG A 77 -14.68 -17.07 -1.95
CA ARG A 77 -14.37 -18.49 -1.67
C ARG A 77 -13.39 -18.63 -0.50
N ARG A 78 -12.35 -17.79 -0.46
CA ARG A 78 -11.36 -17.80 0.61
C ARG A 78 -11.96 -17.43 1.98
N LEU A 79 -12.97 -16.57 2.01
CA LEU A 79 -13.63 -16.10 3.23
C LEU A 79 -14.86 -16.95 3.62
N GLN A 80 -15.11 -18.09 2.97
CA GLN A 80 -16.26 -18.93 3.30
C GLN A 80 -16.22 -19.39 4.75
N GLY A 81 -17.31 -19.15 5.49
CA GLY A 81 -17.43 -19.48 6.91
C GLY A 81 -16.70 -18.53 7.86
N ALA A 82 -15.89 -17.60 7.35
CA ALA A 82 -15.22 -16.60 8.17
C ALA A 82 -16.22 -15.51 8.59
N ARG A 83 -16.06 -14.95 9.80
CA ARG A 83 -16.96 -13.93 10.35
C ARG A 83 -16.21 -12.62 10.57
N PRO A 84 -16.74 -11.47 10.14
CA PRO A 84 -16.07 -10.19 10.35
C PRO A 84 -15.99 -9.87 11.85
N THR A 85 -14.83 -9.41 12.30
CA THR A 85 -14.56 -9.03 13.71
C THR A 85 -14.42 -7.52 13.90
N THR A 86 -14.33 -6.76 12.81
CA THR A 86 -14.20 -5.29 12.85
C THR A 86 -15.23 -4.59 11.97
N PRO A 87 -15.50 -3.29 12.24
CA PRO A 87 -16.03 -2.38 11.24
C PRO A 87 -15.12 -2.29 10.00
N VAL A 88 -15.59 -1.60 8.96
CA VAL A 88 -14.74 -1.26 7.81
C VAL A 88 -13.69 -0.24 8.25
N LEU A 89 -12.43 -0.58 8.03
CA LEU A 89 -11.27 0.29 8.21
C LEU A 89 -10.94 0.95 6.88
N VAL A 90 -10.99 2.27 6.83
CA VAL A 90 -10.64 3.05 5.64
C VAL A 90 -9.26 3.67 5.82
N ARG A 91 -8.36 3.45 4.86
CA ARG A 91 -7.00 4.04 4.86
C ARG A 91 -6.67 4.57 3.49
N ALA A 92 -6.28 5.84 3.41
CA ALA A 92 -5.66 6.38 2.21
C ALA A 92 -4.27 5.74 2.06
N THR A 93 -3.98 5.16 0.90
CA THR A 93 -2.71 4.47 0.62
C THR A 93 -2.06 5.01 -0.66
N PRO A 94 -1.96 6.34 -0.86
CA PRO A 94 -1.49 6.85 -2.13
C PRO A 94 0.01 6.63 -2.30
N SER A 95 0.43 6.41 -3.54
CA SER A 95 1.85 6.48 -3.88
C SER A 95 2.36 7.91 -3.68
N ARG A 96 3.39 8.13 -2.86
CA ARG A 96 4.00 9.46 -2.67
C ARG A 96 5.44 9.39 -2.20
N ARG A 97 6.22 10.41 -2.54
CA ARG A 97 7.54 10.69 -1.95
C ARG A 97 7.52 12.09 -1.34
N LEU A 98 8.13 12.25 -0.17
CA LEU A 98 8.43 13.55 0.42
C LEU A 98 9.59 14.18 -0.36
N ASP A 99 9.53 15.49 -0.63
CA ASP A 99 10.60 16.18 -1.35
C ASP A 99 10.77 17.60 -0.79
N PRO A 100 11.94 17.93 -0.20
CA PRO A 100 13.09 17.05 0.05
C PRO A 100 12.76 15.98 1.10
N VAL A 101 13.49 14.86 1.16
CA VAL A 101 13.30 13.84 2.23
C VAL A 101 14.14 14.11 3.49
N THR A 102 15.07 15.06 3.42
CA THR A 102 15.94 15.49 4.51
C THR A 102 16.22 16.98 4.41
N GLU A 103 16.57 17.58 5.53
CA GLU A 103 17.08 18.94 5.62
C GLU A 103 18.24 18.96 6.63
N GLY A 104 19.41 19.43 6.20
CA GLY A 104 20.59 19.55 7.08
C GLY A 104 20.60 20.87 7.86
N GLY A 105 21.61 21.04 8.72
CA GLY A 105 21.79 22.25 9.52
C GLY A 105 21.20 22.17 10.93
N GLU A 106 21.19 23.30 11.64
CA GLU A 106 20.61 23.40 12.97
C GLU A 106 19.09 23.19 12.90
N GLY A 107 18.56 22.27 13.71
CA GLY A 107 17.16 21.85 13.61
C GLY A 107 16.83 20.97 12.41
N GLY A 108 17.85 20.43 11.73
CA GLY A 108 17.69 19.52 10.59
C GLY A 108 16.88 18.27 10.92
N TRP A 109 16.31 17.67 9.89
CA TRP A 109 15.44 16.51 9.99
C TRP A 109 15.68 15.52 8.85
N LEU A 110 15.26 14.28 9.04
CA LEU A 110 15.31 13.23 8.03
C LEU A 110 14.07 12.35 8.20
N ALA A 111 13.32 12.13 7.12
CA ALA A 111 12.15 11.27 7.13
C ALA A 111 12.53 9.80 6.85
N VAL A 112 11.82 8.85 7.45
CA VAL A 112 11.99 7.40 7.21
C VAL A 112 10.65 6.72 6.98
N GLY A 113 10.67 5.51 6.42
CA GLY A 113 9.48 4.71 6.17
C GLY A 113 8.42 5.45 5.37
N ASP A 114 7.18 5.40 5.83
CA ASP A 114 6.04 6.04 5.14
C ASP A 114 6.05 7.56 5.22
N ALA A 115 6.87 8.14 6.12
CA ALA A 115 7.12 9.59 6.14
C ALA A 115 8.03 10.02 4.98
N ALA A 116 8.98 9.17 4.56
CA ALA A 116 9.86 9.43 3.43
C ALA A 116 9.19 9.13 2.08
N SER A 117 8.60 7.95 1.95
CA SER A 117 7.90 7.52 0.74
C SER A 117 6.84 6.49 1.09
N LEU A 118 5.68 6.52 0.45
CA LEU A 118 4.61 5.53 0.61
C LEU A 118 4.40 4.83 -0.74
N PHE A 119 4.41 3.50 -0.72
CA PHE A 119 4.24 2.67 -1.91
C PHE A 119 2.83 2.09 -1.94
N ASP A 120 2.35 1.77 -3.13
CA ASP A 120 1.12 1.06 -3.38
C ASP A 120 1.18 -0.32 -2.69
N PRO A 121 0.14 -0.69 -1.91
CA PRO A 121 0.09 -1.97 -1.21
C PRO A 121 0.25 -3.20 -2.11
N LEU A 122 -0.04 -3.09 -3.41
CA LEU A 122 0.16 -4.19 -4.38
C LEU A 122 1.62 -4.68 -4.38
N SER A 123 2.57 -3.80 -4.10
CA SER A 123 3.99 -4.13 -4.02
C SER A 123 4.34 -5.04 -2.84
N SER A 124 3.55 -5.04 -1.76
CA SER A 124 3.88 -5.65 -0.47
C SER A 124 5.24 -5.22 0.11
N GLN A 125 5.76 -4.04 -0.26
CA GLN A 125 7.11 -3.60 0.11
C GLN A 125 7.16 -2.62 1.29
N GLY A 126 6.03 -2.14 1.82
CA GLY A 126 5.99 -1.07 2.82
C GLY A 126 6.87 -1.33 4.05
N ILE A 127 6.76 -2.51 4.66
CA ILE A 127 7.54 -2.89 5.86
C ILE A 127 9.03 -3.02 5.52
N LEU A 128 9.36 -3.77 4.45
CA LEU A 128 10.75 -3.98 4.03
C LEU A 128 11.46 -2.65 3.75
N LYS A 129 10.80 -1.78 2.98
CA LYS A 129 11.27 -0.43 2.67
C LYS A 129 11.38 0.42 3.95
N GLY A 130 10.43 0.31 4.86
CA GLY A 130 10.48 0.96 6.17
C GLY A 130 11.74 0.63 6.95
N LEU A 131 12.01 -0.67 7.13
CA LEU A 131 13.21 -1.15 7.82
C LEU A 131 14.49 -0.70 7.11
N ARG A 132 14.56 -0.87 5.78
CA ARG A 132 15.72 -0.45 4.98
C ARG A 132 16.01 1.04 5.13
N SER A 133 14.98 1.88 5.01
CA SER A 133 15.14 3.33 5.15
C SER A 133 15.62 3.73 6.55
N GLY A 134 15.14 3.07 7.61
CA GLY A 134 15.61 3.31 8.98
C GLY A 134 17.09 2.94 9.17
N ILE A 135 17.55 1.85 8.56
CA ILE A 135 18.97 1.46 8.58
C ILE A 135 19.83 2.48 7.83
N PHE A 136 19.43 2.92 6.64
CA PHE A 136 20.23 3.88 5.87
C PHE A 136 20.23 5.28 6.50
N ALA A 137 19.11 5.66 7.10
CA ALA A 137 19.00 6.88 7.89
C ALA A 137 19.96 6.89 9.08
N SER A 138 20.10 5.77 9.80
CA SER A 138 21.00 5.69 10.95
C SER A 138 22.47 5.90 10.55
N TYR A 139 22.89 5.41 9.38
CA TYR A 139 24.22 5.68 8.85
C TYR A 139 24.41 7.15 8.48
N ALA A 140 23.43 7.78 7.82
CA ALA A 140 23.49 9.18 7.46
C ALA A 140 23.57 10.10 8.69
N VAL A 141 22.75 9.82 9.72
CA VAL A 141 22.77 10.53 10.99
C VAL A 141 24.07 10.26 11.75
N GLY A 142 24.56 9.02 11.74
CA GLY A 142 25.83 8.66 12.37
C GLY A 142 27.03 9.38 11.75
N ASP A 143 27.11 9.44 10.41
CA ASP A 143 28.14 10.20 9.69
C ASP A 143 28.09 11.69 10.07
N LEU A 144 26.89 12.28 10.12
CA LEU A 144 26.72 13.68 10.49
C LEU A 144 27.14 13.96 11.94
N LEU A 145 26.62 13.19 12.90
CA LEU A 145 26.84 13.46 14.32
C LEU A 145 28.25 13.12 14.78
N ALA A 146 28.83 12.02 14.27
CA ALA A 146 30.14 11.55 14.72
C ALA A 146 31.29 12.18 13.95
N LYS A 147 31.10 12.51 12.67
CA LYS A 147 32.18 13.00 11.78
C LYS A 147 31.94 14.41 11.26
N GLY A 148 30.77 14.99 11.48
CA GLY A 148 30.40 16.27 10.87
C GLY A 148 30.23 16.19 9.36
N ASP A 149 30.06 15.00 8.78
CA ASP A 149 29.93 14.81 7.33
C ASP A 149 28.44 14.85 6.89
N PRO A 150 27.97 15.93 6.22
CA PRO A 150 26.60 16.01 5.75
C PRO A 150 26.33 15.18 4.49
N ALA A 151 27.36 14.64 3.82
CA ALA A 151 27.19 13.91 2.57
C ALA A 151 26.34 12.63 2.74
N GLY A 152 26.28 12.08 3.96
CA GLY A 152 25.38 10.97 4.31
C GLY A 152 23.90 11.30 4.08
N LEU A 153 23.47 12.52 4.39
CA LEU A 153 22.08 12.97 4.16
C LEU A 153 21.75 13.01 2.66
N THR A 154 22.68 13.50 1.84
CA THR A 154 22.52 13.54 0.38
C THR A 154 22.47 12.13 -0.21
N ARG A 155 23.33 11.21 0.27
CA ARG A 155 23.32 9.80 -0.16
C ARG A 155 21.99 9.13 0.20
N TYR A 156 21.49 9.36 1.41
CA TYR A 156 20.20 8.85 1.84
C TYR A 156 19.07 9.39 0.97
N ALA A 157 19.05 10.70 0.71
CA ALA A 157 18.01 11.33 -0.11
C ALA A 157 17.94 10.72 -1.52
N ARG A 158 19.10 10.55 -2.18
CA ARG A 158 19.20 9.89 -3.48
C ARG A 158 18.77 8.42 -3.44
N SER A 159 19.03 7.71 -2.34
CA SER A 159 18.59 6.33 -2.19
C SER A 159 17.06 6.22 -2.13
N VAL A 160 16.39 7.10 -1.39
CA VAL A 160 14.91 7.12 -1.31
C VAL A 160 14.31 7.50 -2.66
N GLU A 161 14.90 8.47 -3.35
CA GLU A 161 14.47 8.87 -4.68
C GLU A 161 14.59 7.73 -5.70
N GLY A 162 15.77 7.12 -5.83
CA GLY A 162 15.99 6.03 -6.77
C GLY A 162 15.13 4.78 -6.47
N GLU A 163 14.90 4.48 -5.18
CA GLU A 163 14.00 3.42 -4.75
C GLU A 163 12.56 3.70 -5.20
N PHE A 164 12.06 4.92 -5.00
CA PHE A 164 10.72 5.33 -5.41
C PHE A 164 10.54 5.32 -6.93
N GLU A 165 11.52 5.79 -7.70
CA GLU A 165 11.48 5.71 -9.16
C GLU A 165 11.44 4.26 -9.67
N SER A 166 12.26 3.39 -9.08
CA SER A 166 12.27 1.96 -9.42
C SER A 166 10.92 1.30 -9.13
N TYR A 167 10.39 1.55 -7.93
CA TYR A 167 9.06 1.13 -7.53
C TYR A 167 7.99 1.61 -8.52
N SER A 168 8.04 2.89 -8.92
CA SER A 168 7.01 3.49 -9.79
C SER A 168 6.96 2.82 -11.15
N ARG A 169 8.13 2.51 -11.75
CA ARG A 169 8.22 1.75 -13.01
C ARG A 169 7.63 0.34 -12.88
N VAL A 170 7.94 -0.36 -11.79
CA VAL A 170 7.44 -1.71 -11.53
C VAL A 170 5.92 -1.69 -11.33
N ARG A 171 5.40 -0.73 -10.56
CA ARG A 171 3.96 -0.53 -10.38
C ARG A 171 3.24 -0.28 -11.70
N ALA A 172 3.75 0.63 -12.52
CA ALA A 172 3.16 0.95 -13.83
C ALA A 172 3.06 -0.31 -14.71
N ARG A 173 4.11 -1.15 -14.70
CA ARG A 173 4.11 -2.43 -15.41
C ARG A 173 3.02 -3.38 -14.89
N TYR A 174 2.93 -3.61 -13.58
CA TYR A 174 1.92 -4.52 -13.02
C TYR A 174 0.49 -4.04 -13.32
N TYR A 175 0.21 -2.74 -13.21
CA TYR A 175 -1.10 -2.20 -13.57
C TYR A 175 -1.42 -2.34 -15.06
N ALA A 176 -0.42 -2.28 -15.92
CA ALA A 176 -0.58 -2.50 -17.36
C ALA A 176 -0.75 -3.98 -17.75
N GLU A 177 -0.52 -4.95 -16.86
CA GLU A 177 -0.76 -6.37 -17.17
C GLU A 177 -2.27 -6.72 -17.17
N GLU A 178 -3.10 -5.95 -16.47
CA GLU A 178 -4.56 -6.13 -16.50
C GLU A 178 -5.17 -5.48 -17.76
N GLN A 179 -5.82 -6.31 -18.58
CA GLN A 179 -6.34 -5.92 -19.90
C GLN A 179 -7.85 -6.15 -20.04
N ARG A 180 -8.54 -6.69 -19.03
CA ARG A 180 -9.98 -7.00 -19.09
C ARG A 180 -10.87 -5.75 -19.01
N TRP A 181 -10.39 -4.65 -18.44
CA TRP A 181 -11.18 -3.42 -18.21
C TRP A 181 -10.47 -2.14 -18.69
N PRO A 182 -10.12 -2.04 -19.98
CA PRO A 182 -9.38 -0.90 -20.53
C PRO A 182 -10.13 0.43 -20.40
N GLU A 183 -11.47 0.40 -20.35
CA GLU A 183 -12.30 1.62 -20.26
C GLU A 183 -12.66 2.05 -18.84
N SER A 184 -12.29 1.26 -17.83
CA SER A 184 -12.59 1.62 -16.44
C SER A 184 -11.80 2.85 -16.00
N ALA A 185 -12.40 3.68 -15.14
CA ALA A 185 -11.69 4.82 -14.58
C ALA A 185 -10.47 4.40 -13.75
N PHE A 186 -10.60 3.35 -12.93
CA PHE A 186 -9.53 2.88 -12.04
C PHE A 186 -8.27 2.47 -12.79
N TRP A 187 -8.42 1.61 -13.82
CA TRP A 187 -7.30 1.07 -14.57
C TRP A 187 -6.68 2.13 -15.49
N ARG A 188 -7.49 2.93 -16.20
CA ARG A 188 -6.97 4.02 -17.06
C ARG A 188 -6.10 5.04 -16.32
N ARG A 189 -6.42 5.34 -15.05
CA ARG A 189 -5.61 6.25 -14.22
C ARG A 189 -4.21 5.72 -13.90
N ARG A 190 -3.96 4.42 -14.07
CA ARG A 190 -2.75 3.72 -13.64
C ARG A 190 -1.96 3.08 -14.76
N VAL A 191 -2.51 3.05 -15.98
CA VAL A 191 -1.73 2.70 -17.18
C VAL A 191 -0.82 3.88 -17.52
N GLY A 192 0.50 3.67 -17.44
CA GLY A 192 1.51 4.69 -17.78
C GLY A 192 1.75 5.78 -16.73
N ALA A 193 1.17 5.63 -15.53
CA ALA A 193 1.34 6.55 -14.38
C ALA A 193 2.44 6.11 -13.41
#